data_AF-A0AAE2EFH5-F1
#
_entry.id   AF-A0AAE2EFH5-F1
#
_cell.length_a   1.000
_cell.length_b   1.000
_cell.length_c   1.000
_cell.angle_alpha   90.00
_cell.angle_beta   90.00
_cell.angle_gamma   90.00
#
_symmetry.space_group_name_H-M   'P 1'
#
loop_
_entity.id
_entity.type
_entity.pdbx_description
1 polymer ?
#
loop_
_entity_poly.entity_id
_entity_poly.type
_entity_poly.pdbx_seq_one_letter_code
_entity_poly.pdbx_strand_id
1 'polypeptide(L)' 'MPESLTAATPAPELVAPVTWGAIAIWSDRLRDALDTCNADKAAIADLDLRRLKRLTDHARATQ' A
#
# COMPACT_ATOMS: atom_id res chain seq x y z
N MET A 1 12.74 0.46 -4.73
CA MET A 1 11.57 -0.19 -4.09
C MET A 1 10.97 -1.17 -5.08
N PRO A 2 10.37 -2.28 -4.64
CA PRO A 2 9.67 -3.20 -5.54
C PRO A 2 8.51 -2.48 -6.23
N GLU A 3 8.40 -2.63 -7.55
CA GLU A 3 7.33 -1.99 -8.34
C GLU A 3 5.94 -2.39 -7.84
N SER A 4 5.78 -3.65 -7.42
CA SER A 4 4.53 -4.17 -6.86
C SER A 4 4.02 -3.42 -5.64
N LEU A 5 4.91 -2.81 -4.85
CA LEU A 5 4.54 -2.03 -3.65
C LEU A 5 4.35 -0.54 -3.95
N THR A 6 4.75 -0.09 -5.13
CA THR A 6 4.66 1.32 -5.55
C THR A 6 3.66 1.53 -6.69
N ALA A 7 3.03 0.45 -7.15
CA ALA A 7 1.97 0.50 -8.15
C ALA A 7 0.81 1.35 -7.64
N ALA A 8 0.16 2.08 -8.54
CA ALA A 8 -1.01 2.86 -8.17
C ALA A 8 -2.15 1.94 -7.70
N THR A 9 -2.64 2.15 -6.47
CA THR A 9 -3.84 1.46 -6.00
C THR A 9 -5.04 1.93 -6.83
N PRO A 10 -5.78 1.01 -7.49
CA PRO A 10 -6.91 1.39 -8.32
C PRO A 10 -8.03 2.00 -7.46
N ALA A 11 -8.52 3.16 -7.85
CA ALA A 11 -9.68 3.79 -7.22
C ALA A 11 -10.98 3.28 -7.86
N PRO A 12 -11.96 2.79 -7.09
CA PRO A 12 -13.22 2.33 -7.65
C PRO A 12 -14.04 3.51 -8.18
N GLU A 13 -14.58 3.35 -9.39
CA GLU A 13 -15.46 4.35 -10.01
C GLU A 13 -16.87 4.31 -9.38
N LEU A 14 -17.41 5.50 -9.08
CA LEU A 14 -18.81 5.67 -8.67
C LEU A 14 -19.62 6.19 -9.85
N VAL A 15 -20.42 5.32 -10.47
CA VAL A 15 -21.18 5.64 -11.69
C VAL A 15 -22.50 6.33 -11.36
N ALA A 16 -22.86 7.35 -12.16
CA ALA A 16 -24.12 8.07 -12.06
C ALA A 16 -25.22 7.47 -12.98
N PRO A 17 -26.51 7.55 -12.60
CA PRO A 17 -27.02 8.09 -11.34
C PRO A 17 -26.71 7.17 -10.16
N VAL A 18 -26.33 7.77 -9.03
CA VAL A 18 -25.98 7.01 -7.83
C VAL A 18 -27.23 6.41 -7.21
N THR A 19 -27.18 5.11 -6.91
CA THR A 19 -28.24 4.40 -6.18
C THR A 19 -27.68 3.88 -4.85
N TRP A 20 -28.55 3.64 -3.87
CA TRP A 20 -28.14 3.05 -2.58
C TRP A 20 -27.43 1.70 -2.75
N GLY A 21 -27.90 0.85 -3.67
CA GLY A 21 -27.22 -0.41 -3.98
C GLY A 21 -25.84 -0.22 -4.60
N ALA A 22 -25.69 0.76 -5.50
CA ALA A 22 -24.39 1.09 -6.09
C ALA A 22 -23.41 1.64 -5.06
N ILE A 23 -23.86 2.42 -4.07
CA ILE A 23 -23.02 2.91 -2.97
C ILE A 23 -22.45 1.75 -2.16
N ALA A 24 -23.27 0.74 -1.84
CA ALA A 24 -22.80 -0.42 -1.07
C ALA A 24 -21.65 -1.15 -1.78
N ILE A 25 -21.81 -1.43 -3.08
CA ILE A 25 -20.78 -2.08 -3.90
C ILE A 25 -19.53 -1.22 -4.03
N TRP A 26 -19.70 0.09 -4.26
CA TRP A 26 -18.57 1.01 -4.38
C TRP A 26 -17.79 1.12 -3.05
N SER A 27 -18.50 1.16 -1.92
CA SER A 27 -17.90 1.27 -0.59
C SER A 27 -17.09 0.03 -0.23
N ASP A 28 -17.58 -1.15 -0.60
CA ASP A 28 -16.86 -2.42 -0.45
C ASP A 28 -15.54 -2.43 -1.23
N ARG A 29 -15.59 -2.08 -2.52
CA ARG A 29 -14.39 -1.96 -3.37
C ARG A 29 -13.41 -0.91 -2.86
N LEU A 30 -13.92 0.19 -2.30
CA LEU A 30 -13.07 1.24 -1.73
C LEU A 30 -12.31 0.70 -0.50
N ARG A 31 -12.99 -0.11 0.33
CA ARG A 31 -12.38 -0.74 1.49
C ARG A 31 -11.26 -1.69 1.08
N ASP A 32 -11.48 -2.55 0.08
CA ASP A 32 -10.45 -3.44 -0.46
C ASP A 32 -9.23 -2.67 -0.99
N ALA A 33 -9.47 -1.56 -1.69
CA ALA A 33 -8.40 -0.70 -2.19
C ALA A 33 -7.60 -0.08 -1.02
N LEU A 34 -8.27 0.40 0.03
CA LEU A 34 -7.61 0.95 1.21
C LEU A 34 -6.80 -0.11 1.97
N ASP A 35 -7.33 -1.33 2.11
CA ASP A 35 -6.64 -2.44 2.76
C ASP A 35 -5.37 -2.83 2.00
N THR A 36 -5.44 -2.89 0.67
CA THR A 36 -4.28 -3.11 -0.21
C THR A 36 -3.23 -2.01 -0.01
N CYS A 37 -3.65 -0.74 -0.09
CA CYS A 37 -2.77 0.41 0.09
C CYS A 37 -2.08 0.41 1.46
N ASN A 38 -2.79 0.03 2.51
CA ASN A 38 -2.23 -0.04 3.86
C ASN A 38 -1.23 -1.19 4.00
N ALA A 39 -1.50 -2.35 3.38
CA ALA A 39 -0.57 -3.47 3.34
C ALA A 39 0.74 -3.09 2.60
N ASP A 40 0.64 -2.41 1.47
CA ASP A 40 1.82 -1.95 0.71
C ASP A 40 2.67 -0.97 1.52
N LYS A 41 2.04 0.00 2.22
CA LYS A 41 2.75 0.92 3.12
C LYS A 41 3.48 0.19 4.23
N ALA A 42 2.85 -0.81 4.85
CA ALA A 42 3.47 -1.61 5.90
C ALA A 42 4.68 -2.40 5.36
N ALA A 43 4.56 -2.98 4.17
CA ALA A 43 5.65 -3.69 3.51
C ALA A 43 6.82 -2.77 3.14
N ILE A 44 6.54 -1.55 2.65
CA ILE A 44 7.58 -0.54 2.39
C ILE A 44 8.32 -0.18 3.68
N ALA A 45 7.59 0.10 4.76
CA ALA A 45 8.19 0.43 6.04
C ALA A 45 9.13 -0.67 6.57
N ASP A 46 8.71 -1.94 6.46
CA ASP A 46 9.56 -3.09 6.82
C ASP A 46 10.80 -3.19 5.92
N LEU A 47 10.68 -2.97 4.61
CA LEU A 47 11.83 -2.95 3.70
C LEU A 47 12.84 -1.86 4.07
N ASP A 48 12.36 -0.67 4.43
CA ASP A 48 13.21 0.43 4.87
C ASP A 48 13.91 0.11 6.19
N LEU A 49 13.21 -0.46 7.17
CA LEU A 49 13.83 -0.91 8.42
C LEU A 49 14.94 -1.95 8.17
N ARG A 50 14.68 -2.93 7.31
CA ARG A 50 15.71 -3.93 6.92
C ARG A 50 16.89 -3.28 6.21
N ARG A 51 16.65 -2.27 5.37
CA ARG A 51 17.70 -1.52 4.68
C ARG A 51 18.57 -0.76 5.68
N LEU A 52 17.96 -0.05 6.63
CA LEU A 52 18.67 0.67 7.69
C LEU A 52 19.52 -0.28 8.52
N LYS A 53 18.97 -1.43 8.94
CA LYS A 53 19.74 -2.45 9.68
C LYS A 53 20.99 -2.88 8.92
N ARG A 54 20.88 -3.22 7.63
CA ARG A 54 22.04 -3.61 6.81
C ARG A 54 23.10 -2.51 6.73
N LEU A 55 22.68 -1.26 6.59
CA LEU A 55 23.62 -0.12 6.57
C LEU A 55 24.33 0.06 7.90
N THR A 56 23.60 -0.06 9.02
CA THR A 56 24.18 0.00 10.37
C THR A 56 25.16 -1.14 10.61
N ASP A 57 24.80 -2.37 10.24
CA ASP A 57 25.66 -3.54 10.39
C ASP A 57 26.94 -3.41 9.55
N HIS A 58 26.83 -2.92 8.31
CA HIS A 58 27.99 -2.66 7.47
C HIS A 58 28.93 -1.60 8.07
N ALA A 59 28.37 -0.47 8.53
CA ALA A 59 29.14 0.61 9.14
C ALA A 59 29.88 0.18 10.42
N ARG A 60 29.34 -0.79 11.16
CA ARG A 60 30.00 -1.40 12.33
C ARG A 60 31.12 -2.36 11.94
N ALA A 61 30.98 -3.08 10.83
CA ALA A 61 31.98 -4.04 10.36
C ALA A 61 33.21 -3.38 9.71
N THR A 62 33.07 -2.13 9.24
CA THR A 62 34.16 -1.34 8.65
C THR A 62 34.87 -0.39 9.62
N GLN A 63 34.50 -0.40 10.91
CA GLN A 63 35.19 0.29 12.01
C GLN A 63 36.12 -0.68 12.74
#